data_AF-A0A3M0XSH7-F1
#
_entry.id   AF-A0A3M0XSH7-F1
#
_cell.length_a   1.000
_cell.length_b   1.000
_cell.length_c   1.000
_cell.angle_alpha   90.00
_cell.angle_beta   90.00
_cell.angle_gamma   90.00
#
_symmetry.space_group_name_H-M   'P 1'
#
loop_
_entity.id
_entity.type
_entity.pdbx_description
1 polymer ?
#
loop_
_entity_poly.entity_id
_entity_poly.type
_entity_poly.pdbx_seq_one_letter_code
_entity_poly.pdbx_strand_id
1 'polypeptide(L)' 'RSLRLLGGEKGLFDIPEIALTPAGQSRRVVAMDGLLLLGFGPRTGSAIEQLAKRLHPGITLRAETQ' A
#
# COMPACT_ATOMS: atom_id res chain seq x y z
N ARG A 1 1.32 -6.50 -9.59
CA ARG A 1 1.83 -6.70 -10.98
C ARG A 1 2.77 -5.58 -11.38
N SER A 2 2.32 -4.32 -11.34
CA SER A 2 3.11 -3.14 -11.74
C SER A 2 4.47 -3.04 -11.05
N LEU A 3 4.53 -3.27 -9.74
CA LEU A 3 5.80 -3.24 -8.99
C LEU A 3 6.84 -4.26 -9.50
N ARG A 4 6.42 -5.44 -9.97
CA ARG A 4 7.35 -6.42 -10.54
C ARG A 4 7.92 -5.97 -11.89
N LEU A 5 7.12 -5.26 -12.70
CA LEU A 5 7.59 -4.70 -13.97
C LEU A 5 8.66 -3.63 -13.77
N LEU A 6 8.64 -2.94 -12.63
CA LEU A 6 9.65 -1.97 -12.23
C LEU A 6 10.89 -2.62 -11.59
N GLY A 7 11.02 -3.96 -11.57
CA GLY A 7 12.14 -4.62 -10.88
C GLY A 7 11.97 -4.75 -9.35
N GLY A 8 10.72 -4.70 -8.87
CA GLY A 8 10.40 -4.78 -7.44
C GLY A 8 10.53 -3.42 -6.74
N GLU A 9 10.58 -3.44 -5.41
CA GLU A 9 10.76 -2.23 -4.61
C GLU A 9 12.09 -1.53 -4.89
N LYS A 10 13.15 -2.32 -5.15
CA LYS A 10 14.47 -1.78 -5.49
C LYS A 10 14.38 -0.90 -6.72
N GLY A 11 13.89 -1.43 -7.84
CA GLY A 11 13.83 -0.67 -9.07
C GLY A 11 12.82 0.49 -9.03
N LEU A 12 11.79 0.44 -8.18
CA LEU A 12 10.94 1.61 -7.89
C LEU A 12 11.75 2.74 -7.24
N PHE A 13 12.60 2.43 -6.27
CA PHE A 13 13.42 3.43 -5.57
C PHE A 13 14.66 3.87 -6.35
N ASP A 14 15.02 3.16 -7.42
CA ASP A 14 16.09 3.57 -8.34
C ASP A 14 15.61 4.68 -9.31
N ILE A 15 14.30 4.95 -9.39
CA ILE A 15 13.73 6.06 -10.18
C ILE A 15 14.07 7.40 -9.48
N PRO A 16 14.86 8.30 -10.11
CA PRO A 16 15.35 9.52 -9.45
C PRO A 16 14.23 10.39 -8.88
N GLU A 17 13.14 10.57 -9.61
CA GLU A 17 12.00 11.39 -9.21
C GLU A 17 11.30 10.83 -7.97
N ILE A 18 11.28 9.50 -7.81
CA ILE A 18 10.72 8.83 -6.63
C ILE A 18 11.69 8.89 -5.45
N ALA A 19 12.98 8.62 -5.70
CA ALA A 19 14.04 8.63 -4.69
C ALA A 19 14.15 9.97 -3.95
N LEU A 20 13.88 11.07 -4.65
CA LEU A 20 13.92 12.43 -4.09
C LEU A 20 12.70 12.78 -3.21
N THR A 21 11.63 11.98 -3.26
CA THR A 21 10.46 12.22 -2.40
C THR A 21 10.69 11.74 -0.96
N PRO A 22 9.98 12.29 0.05
CA PRO A 22 10.01 11.74 1.40
C PRO A 22 9.61 10.25 1.47
N ALA A 23 8.73 9.79 0.58
CA ALA A 23 8.35 8.39 0.50
C ALA A 23 9.51 7.51 -0.03
N GLY A 24 10.25 7.98 -1.03
CA GLY A 24 11.44 7.32 -1.56
C GLY A 24 12.58 7.25 -0.55
N GLN A 25 12.88 8.38 0.10
CA GLN A 25 13.93 8.48 1.13
C GLN A 25 13.66 7.54 2.31
N SER A 26 12.42 7.48 2.79
CA SER A 26 12.02 6.57 3.87
C SER A 26 11.67 5.15 3.40
N ARG A 27 11.90 4.84 2.11
CA ARG A 27 11.54 3.57 1.45
C ARG A 27 10.12 3.08 1.78
N ARG A 28 9.15 3.99 1.82
CA ARG A 28 7.76 3.69 2.15
C ARG A 28 6.96 3.39 0.90
N VAL A 29 6.67 2.11 0.69
CA VAL A 29 5.78 1.63 -0.38
C VAL A 29 4.79 0.60 0.19
N VAL A 30 3.55 0.65 -0.28
CA VAL A 30 2.53 -0.35 0.06
C VAL A 30 2.13 -1.08 -1.22
N ALA A 31 2.51 -2.35 -1.32
CA ALA A 31 2.10 -3.22 -2.41
C ALA A 31 0.90 -4.08 -1.97
N MET A 32 -0.19 -4.01 -2.74
CA MET A 32 -1.41 -4.78 -2.49
C MET A 32 -1.89 -5.45 -3.78
N ASP A 33 -2.78 -6.43 -3.63
CA ASP A 33 -3.51 -6.97 -4.77
C ASP A 33 -4.40 -5.89 -5.40
N GLY A 34 -4.34 -5.77 -6.73
CA GLY A 34 -5.01 -4.68 -7.45
C GLY A 34 -6.52 -4.81 -7.44
N LEU A 35 -7.05 -6.03 -7.60
CA LEU A 35 -8.49 -6.26 -7.59
C LEU A 35 -9.08 -6.10 -6.19
N LEU A 36 -8.31 -6.46 -5.15
CA LEU A 36 -8.67 -6.19 -3.77
C LEU A 36 -8.78 -4.69 -3.49
N LEU A 37 -7.76 -3.91 -3.87
CA LEU A 37 -7.68 -2.48 -3.52
C LEU A 37 -8.59 -1.60 -4.38
N LEU A 38 -8.74 -1.91 -5.68
CA LEU A 38 -9.41 -1.04 -6.65
C LEU A 38 -10.72 -1.62 -7.18
N GLY A 39 -11.08 -2.85 -6.78
CA GLY A 39 -12.30 -3.52 -7.27
C GLY A 39 -13.59 -3.13 -6.56
N PHE A 40 -13.52 -2.50 -5.39
CA PHE A 40 -14.67 -2.00 -4.61
C PHE A 40 -15.83 -2.99 -4.44
N GLY A 41 -15.52 -4.28 -4.26
CA GLY A 41 -16.50 -5.35 -4.10
C GLY A 41 -16.83 -5.69 -2.64
N PRO A 42 -17.36 -6.89 -2.35
CA PRO A 42 -17.68 -7.33 -0.98
C PRO A 42 -16.45 -7.41 -0.05
N ARG A 43 -15.23 -7.38 -0.61
CA ARG A 43 -13.97 -7.38 0.14
C ARG A 43 -13.41 -5.99 0.45
N THR A 44 -14.15 -4.92 0.15
CA THR A 44 -13.69 -3.54 0.37
C THR A 44 -13.34 -3.27 1.84
N GLY A 45 -14.13 -3.80 2.78
CA GLY A 45 -13.82 -3.69 4.22
C GLY A 45 -12.45 -4.27 4.57
N SER A 46 -12.11 -5.45 4.01
CA SER A 46 -10.79 -6.06 4.20
C SER A 46 -9.67 -5.24 3.55
N ALA A 47 -9.92 -4.66 2.37
CA ALA A 47 -8.94 -3.79 1.70
C ALA A 47 -8.64 -2.53 2.54
N ILE A 48 -9.68 -1.91 3.09
CA ILE A 48 -9.56 -0.75 3.99
C ILE A 48 -8.76 -1.12 5.23
N GLU A 49 -9.11 -2.23 5.89
CA GLU A 49 -8.44 -2.69 7.12
C GLU A 49 -6.94 -2.94 6.87
N GLN A 50 -6.62 -3.65 5.78
CA GLN A 50 -5.25 -3.94 5.41
C GLN A 50 -4.46 -2.68 5.08
N LEU A 51 -5.03 -1.76 4.29
CA LEU A 51 -4.37 -0.52 3.93
C LEU A 51 -4.15 0.38 5.14
N ALA A 52 -5.16 0.55 6.00
CA ALA A 52 -5.07 1.35 7.21
C ALA A 52 -3.95 0.87 8.14
N LYS A 53 -3.83 -0.44 8.36
CA LYS A 53 -2.73 -1.02 9.17
C LYS A 53 -1.35 -0.78 8.56
N ARG A 54 -1.23 -0.72 7.23
CA ARG A 54 0.03 -0.44 6.53
C ARG A 54 0.41 1.03 6.57
N LEU A 55 -0.56 1.94 6.48
CA LEU A 55 -0.33 3.39 6.50
C LEU A 55 -0.14 3.93 7.93
N HIS A 56 -0.82 3.34 8.90
CA HIS A 56 -0.81 3.76 10.30
C HIS A 56 -0.43 2.57 11.21
N PRO A 57 0.88 2.29 11.38
CA PRO A 57 1.34 1.26 12.31
C PRO A 57 0.80 1.52 13.72
N GLY A 58 0.18 0.50 14.33
CA GLY A 58 -0.41 0.61 15.67
C GLY A 58 -1.85 1.13 15.72
N ILE A 59 -2.49 1.40 14.56
CA ILE A 59 -3.90 1.76 14.54
C ILE A 59 -4.76 0.61 15.09
N THR A 60 -5.58 0.92 16.09
CA THR A 60 -6.62 0.01 16.58
C THR A 60 -7.91 0.34 15.85
N LEU A 61 -8.28 -0.49 14.88
CA LEU A 61 -9.53 -0.35 14.15
C LEU A 61 -10.65 -0.89 15.03
N ARG A 62 -11.61 -0.04 15.38
CA ARG A 62 -12.80 -0.45 16.12
C ARG A 62 -13.71 -1.18 15.13
N ALA A 63 -14.06 -2.42 15.43
CA ALA A 63 -15.20 -3.03 14.76
C ALA A 63 -16.44 -2.25 15.23
N GLU A 64 -17.22 -1.72 14.29
CA GLU A 64 -18.57 -1.28 14.62
C GLU A 64 -19.33 -2.52 15.09
N THR A 65 -19.68 -2.53 16.38
CA THR A 65 -20.61 -3.50 16.96
C THR A 65 -21.93 -3.30 16.24
N GLN A 66 -22.31 -4.25 15.40
CA GLN A 66 -23.66 -4.36 14.89
C GLN A 66 -24.53 -5.10 15.91
#